data_AF-A0A1F9DM51-F1
#
_entry.id   AF-A0A1F9DM51-F1
#
_cell.length_a   1.000
_cell.length_b   1.000
_cell.length_c   1.000
_cell.angle_alpha   90.00
_cell.angle_beta   90.00
_cell.angle_gamma   90.00
#
_symmetry.space_group_name_H-M   'P 1'
#
loop_
_entity.id
_entity.type
_entity.pdbx_description
1 polymer ?
#
loop_
_entity_poly.entity_id
_entity_poly.type
_entity_poly.pdbx_seq_one_letter_code
_entity_poly.pdbx_strand_id
1 'polypeptide(L)'
;MGTLENAFAEIEKNDRVCPQPMKWNELWEMLPNKRRKAAGWEPSLPLILATWWDTPILSRKLRLSEHLEWASQHGSLDMVYTFLTNLKEEDWYHEE
;
A
#
# COMPACT_ATOMS: atom_id res chain seq x y z
N MET A 1 -16.29 -9.51 1.50
CA MET A 1 -15.53 -9.15 0.30
C MET A 1 -15.01 -7.74 0.51
N GLY A 2 -13.70 -7.60 0.74
CA GLY A 2 -13.08 -6.28 0.73
C GLY A 2 -13.14 -5.69 -0.69
N THR A 3 -13.75 -4.52 -0.85
CA THR A 3 -13.72 -3.75 -2.10
C THR A 3 -12.63 -2.69 -2.03
N LEU A 4 -12.23 -2.14 -3.19
CA LEU A 4 -11.21 -1.09 -3.25
C LEU A 4 -11.59 0.08 -2.36
N GLU A 5 -12.87 0.46 -2.40
CA GLU A 5 -13.44 1.53 -1.58
C GLU A 5 -13.24 1.30 -0.09
N ASN A 6 -13.40 0.06 0.40
CA ASN A 6 -13.16 -0.25 1.82
C ASN A 6 -11.67 -0.15 2.17
N ALA A 7 -10.78 -0.59 1.28
CA ALA A 7 -9.34 -0.47 1.49
C ALA A 7 -8.90 1.00 1.48
N PHE A 8 -9.45 1.81 0.58
CA PHE A 8 -9.26 3.27 0.55
C PHE A 8 -9.76 3.93 1.83
N ALA A 9 -10.98 3.61 2.24
CA ALA A 9 -11.54 4.12 3.49
C ALA A 9 -10.68 3.74 4.71
N GLU A 10 -10.06 2.56 4.76
CA GLU A 10 -9.21 2.14 5.87
C GLU A 10 -7.86 2.88 5.91
N ILE A 11 -7.28 3.17 4.75
CA ILE A 11 -6.01 3.92 4.64
C ILE A 11 -6.20 5.43 4.80
N GLU A 12 -7.42 5.96 4.66
CA GLU A 12 -7.76 7.38 4.85
C GLU A 12 -8.37 7.67 6.23
N LYS A 13 -8.70 6.64 6.99
CA LYS A 13 -9.24 6.76 8.35
C LYS A 13 -8.18 7.32 9.31
N ASN A 14 -8.58 8.12 10.31
CA ASN A 14 -7.68 8.66 11.34
C ASN A 14 -6.44 9.39 10.78
N ASP A 15 -6.60 10.16 9.71
CA ASP A 15 -5.49 10.92 9.08
C ASP A 15 -4.32 10.03 8.64
N ARG A 16 -4.60 8.74 8.42
CA ARG A 16 -3.64 7.79 7.86
C ARG A 16 -3.33 8.21 6.42
N VAL A 17 -2.04 8.12 6.09
CA VAL A 17 -1.54 8.40 4.74
C VAL A 17 -1.12 7.11 4.08
N CYS A 18 -0.27 6.36 4.76
CA CYS A 18 0.29 5.11 4.26
C CYS A 18 0.83 4.28 5.43
N PRO A 19 0.96 2.95 5.28
CA PRO A 19 1.66 2.15 6.27
C PRO A 19 3.15 2.52 6.32
N GLN A 20 3.77 2.30 7.48
CA GLN A 20 5.22 2.42 7.69
C GLN A 20 5.98 1.62 6.61
N PRO A 21 7.18 2.07 6.19
CA PRO A 21 7.91 1.47 5.08
C PRO A 21 8.14 -0.05 5.24
N MET A 22 8.36 -0.52 6.48
CA MET A 22 8.48 -1.96 6.75
C MET A 22 7.18 -2.72 6.43
N LYS A 23 6.04 -2.23 6.92
CA LYS A 23 4.71 -2.83 6.68
C LYS A 23 4.26 -2.70 5.24
N TRP A 24 4.62 -1.60 4.58
CA TRP A 24 4.36 -1.42 3.17
C TRP A 24 5.15 -2.43 2.31
N ASN A 25 6.40 -2.72 2.69
CA ASN A 25 7.17 -3.77 2.02
C ASN A 25 6.48 -5.14 2.18
N GLU A 26 6.06 -5.49 3.40
CA GLU A 26 5.33 -6.74 3.65
C GLU A 26 4.06 -6.84 2.79
N LEU A 27 3.24 -5.77 2.74
CA LEU A 27 2.06 -5.72 1.87
C LEU A 27 2.42 -5.95 0.41
N TRP A 28 3.46 -5.29 -0.09
CA TRP A 28 3.90 -5.47 -1.47
C TRP A 28 4.39 -6.90 -1.71
N GLU A 29 5.12 -7.49 -0.77
CA GLU A 29 5.57 -8.89 -0.82
C GLU A 29 4.42 -9.90 -0.82
N MET A 30 3.26 -9.56 -0.26
CA MET A 30 2.05 -10.39 -0.32
C MET A 30 1.33 -10.36 -1.67
N LEU A 31 1.55 -9.33 -2.51
CA LEU A 31 0.87 -9.23 -3.82
C LEU A 31 1.26 -10.40 -4.73
N PRO A 32 0.31 -11.13 -5.34
CA PRO A 32 0.65 -12.17 -6.29
C PRO A 32 1.00 -11.57 -7.66
N ASN A 33 1.56 -12.40 -8.55
CA ASN A 33 1.83 -12.05 -9.95
C ASN A 33 2.77 -10.85 -10.15
N LYS A 34 3.61 -10.52 -9.16
CA LYS A 34 4.65 -9.51 -9.32
C LYS A 34 5.59 -9.91 -10.44
N ARG A 35 5.81 -9.02 -11.41
CA ARG A 35 6.70 -9.26 -12.55
C ARG A 35 7.76 -8.18 -12.61
N ARG A 36 8.99 -8.59 -12.88
CA ARG A 36 10.07 -7.64 -13.17
C ARG A 36 9.89 -7.16 -14.61
N LYS A 37 9.56 -5.88 -14.79
CA LYS A 37 9.43 -5.25 -16.12
C LYS A 37 10.63 -4.37 -16.38
N ALA A 38 11.51 -4.80 -17.29
CA ALA A 38 12.72 -4.07 -17.67
C ALA A 38 13.57 -3.63 -16.45
N ALA A 39 13.56 -2.33 -16.13
CA ALA A 39 14.29 -1.74 -15.01
C ALA A 39 13.48 -1.59 -13.70
N GLY A 40 12.24 -2.07 -13.66
CA GLY A 40 11.34 -1.95 -12.51
C GLY A 40 10.56 -3.22 -12.19
N TRP A 41 9.62 -3.10 -11.25
CA TRP A 41 8.65 -4.14 -10.89
C TRP A 41 7.24 -3.66 -11.22
N GLU A 42 6.37 -4.59 -11.59
CA GLU A 42 4.92 -4.39 -11.68
C GLU A 42 4.24 -5.32 -10.67
N PRO A 43 3.50 -4.78 -9.68
CA PRO A 43 3.31 -3.35 -9.42
C PRO A 43 4.61 -2.69 -8.92
N SER A 44 4.70 -1.36 -9.08
CA SER A 44 5.90 -0.58 -8.72
C SER A 44 6.38 -0.91 -7.31
N LEU A 45 7.68 -0.89 -7.07
CA LEU A 45 8.19 -1.06 -5.71
C LEU A 45 7.62 0.06 -4.81
N PRO A 46 7.26 -0.26 -3.55
CA PRO A 46 6.88 0.77 -2.60
C PRO A 46 8.06 1.75 -2.48
N LEU A 47 7.76 3.04 -2.34
CA LEU A 47 8.77 4.13 -2.30
C LEU A 47 9.56 4.15 -0.98
N ILE A 48 9.97 2.99 -0.48
CA ILE A 48 10.66 2.79 0.80
C ILE A 48 12.17 2.99 0.69
N LEU A 49 12.71 3.03 -0.54
CA LEU A 49 14.15 3.19 -0.79
C LEU A 49 14.49 4.68 -1.00
N ALA A 50 15.36 5.18 -0.13
CA ALA A 50 16.08 6.46 -0.14
C ALA A 50 15.29 7.79 -0.16
N THR A 51 13.98 7.81 -0.45
CA THR A 51 13.26 9.09 -0.66
C THR A 51 11.83 9.09 -0.10
N TRP A 52 11.47 8.13 0.76
CA TRP A 52 10.13 8.05 1.34
C TRP A 52 9.72 9.32 2.11
N TRP A 53 10.64 9.86 2.92
CA TRP A 53 10.45 11.06 3.74
C TRP A 53 10.35 12.35 2.92
N ASP A 54 10.97 12.38 1.75
CA ASP A 54 11.01 13.54 0.84
C ASP A 54 9.85 13.51 -0.16
N THR A 55 9.20 12.35 -0.32
CA THR A 55 8.07 12.18 -1.22
C THR A 55 6.79 12.82 -0.64
N PRO A 56 6.09 13.68 -1.41
CA PRO A 56 4.84 14.28 -0.96
C PRO A 56 3.79 13.22 -0.60
N ILE A 57 2.99 13.50 0.42
CA ILE A 57 1.91 12.65 0.96
C ILE A 57 1.02 12.11 -0.17
N LEU A 58 0.63 12.96 -1.12
CA LEU A 58 -0.17 12.61 -2.30
C LEU A 58 0.47 11.50 -3.16
N SER A 59 1.77 11.55 -3.40
CA SER A 59 2.47 10.52 -4.18
C SER A 59 2.55 9.19 -3.44
N ARG A 60 2.65 9.23 -2.10
CA ARG A 60 2.58 8.03 -1.26
C ARG A 60 1.18 7.40 -1.31
N LYS A 61 0.12 8.21 -1.17
CA LYS A 61 -1.27 7.75 -1.33
C LYS A 61 -1.50 7.13 -2.70
N LEU A 62 -1.05 7.79 -3.77
CA LEU A 62 -1.19 7.28 -5.14
C LEU A 62 -0.51 5.92 -5.33
N ARG A 63 0.72 5.75 -4.82
CA ARG A 63 1.45 4.46 -4.89
C ARG A 63 0.72 3.35 -4.13
N LEU A 64 0.19 3.64 -2.95
CA LEU A 64 -0.57 2.66 -2.19
C LEU A 64 -1.87 2.29 -2.92
N SER A 65 -2.52 3.27 -3.55
CA SER A 65 -3.69 3.08 -4.40
C SER A 65 -3.41 2.09 -5.54
N GLU A 66 -2.30 2.28 -6.26
CA GLU A 66 -1.89 1.38 -7.35
C GLU A 66 -1.71 -0.08 -6.84
N HIS A 67 -1.17 -0.26 -5.63
CA HIS A 67 -1.03 -1.60 -5.05
C HIS A 67 -2.36 -2.24 -4.69
N LEU A 68 -3.32 -1.45 -4.18
CA LEU A 68 -4.67 -1.90 -3.90
C LEU A 68 -5.39 -2.30 -5.18
N GLU A 69 -5.30 -1.47 -6.22
CA GLU A 69 -5.85 -1.76 -7.55
C GLU A 69 -5.25 -3.04 -8.14
N TRP A 70 -3.94 -3.23 -7.98
CA TRP A 70 -3.28 -4.48 -8.38
C TRP A 70 -3.84 -5.68 -7.61
N ALA A 71 -3.94 -5.58 -6.29
CA ALA A 71 -4.52 -6.63 -5.45
C ALA A 71 -5.95 -6.97 -5.90
N SER A 72 -6.75 -5.96 -6.25
CA SER A 72 -8.12 -6.12 -6.75
C SER A 72 -8.16 -6.86 -8.09
N GLN A 73 -7.34 -6.44 -9.06
CA GLN A 73 -7.28 -7.07 -10.37
C GLN A 73 -6.80 -8.53 -10.31
N HIS A 74 -5.96 -8.87 -9.33
CA HIS A 74 -5.42 -10.21 -9.14
C HIS A 74 -6.16 -11.04 -8.07
N GLY A 75 -7.29 -10.54 -7.54
CA GLY A 75 -8.12 -11.26 -6.55
C GLY A 75 -7.47 -11.45 -5.18
N SER A 76 -6.43 -10.67 -4.84
CA SER A 76 -5.76 -10.67 -3.53
C SER A 76 -6.10 -9.47 -2.66
N LEU A 77 -7.07 -8.66 -3.07
CA LEU A 77 -7.53 -7.51 -2.31
C LEU A 77 -8.05 -7.89 -0.92
N ASP A 78 -8.71 -9.04 -0.78
CA ASP A 78 -9.26 -9.49 0.51
C ASP A 78 -8.13 -9.78 1.53
N MET A 79 -7.02 -10.36 1.07
CA MET A 79 -5.82 -10.55 1.90
C MET A 79 -5.16 -9.23 2.28
N VAL A 80 -5.03 -8.31 1.32
CA VAL A 80 -4.45 -6.98 1.56
C VAL A 80 -5.32 -6.17 2.51
N TYR A 81 -6.64 -6.20 2.32
CA TYR A 81 -7.60 -5.55 3.21
C TYR A 81 -7.51 -6.11 4.62
N THR A 82 -7.49 -7.44 4.77
CA THR A 82 -7.29 -8.10 6.07
C THR A 82 -5.98 -7.67 6.73
N PHE A 83 -4.89 -7.57 5.96
CA PHE A 83 -3.62 -7.07 6.45
C PHE A 83 -3.74 -5.64 6.98
N LEU A 84 -4.32 -4.72 6.20
CA LEU A 84 -4.52 -3.32 6.59
C LEU A 84 -5.37 -3.18 7.86
N THR A 85 -6.46 -3.95 7.98
CA THR A 85 -7.30 -3.95 9.19
C THR A 85 -6.61 -4.52 10.42
N ASN A 86 -5.56 -5.33 10.26
CA ASN A 86 -4.74 -5.83 11.36
C ASN A 86 -3.59 -4.90 11.75
N LEU A 87 -3.26 -3.90 10.93
CA LEU A 87 -2.23 -2.91 11.25
C LEU A 87 -2.70 -2.01 12.39
N LYS A 88 -1.84 -1.84 13.40
CA LYS A 88 -2.09 -0.92 14.51
C LYS A 88 -1.77 0.51 14.08
N GLU A 89 -2.30 1.51 14.80
CA GLU A 89 -2.04 2.93 14.52
C GLU A 89 -0.53 3.29 14.51
N GLU A 90 0.29 2.61 15.33
CA GLU A 90 1.75 2.73 15.33
C GLU A 90 2.42 2.28 14.00
N ASP A 91 1.78 1.37 13.28
CA ASP A 91 2.23 0.86 11.98
C ASP A 91 1.80 1.78 10.82
N TRP A 92 0.98 2.79 11.09
CA TRP A 92 0.54 3.78 10.12
C TRP A 92 1.38 5.05 10.22
N TYR A 93 1.57 5.70 9.08
CA TYR A 93 2.09 7.05 9.01
C TYR A 93 0.92 8.02 8.90
N HIS A 94 0.86 8.96 9.83
CA HIS A 94 -0.16 10.00 9.86
C HIS A 94 0.39 11.30 9.27
N GLU A 95 -0.49 12.05 8.60
CA GLU A 95 -0.25 13.45 8.26
C GLU A 95 -0.24 14.24 9.58
N GLU A 96 0.93 14.76 9.98
CA GLU A 96 1.06 15.67 11.13
C GLU A 96 0.71 17.11 10.73
#